data_AF-A0A7J2IPR5-F1
#
_entry.id   AF-A0A7J2IPR5-F1
#
_cell.length_a   1.000
_cell.length_b   1.000
_cell.length_c   1.000
_cell.angle_alpha   90.00
_cell.angle_beta   90.00
_cell.angle_gamma   90.00
#
_symmetry.space_group_name_H-M   'P 1'
#
loop_
_entity.id
_entity.type
_entity.pdbx_description
1 polymer ?
#
loop_
_entity_poly.entity_id
_entity_poly.type
_entity_poly.pdbx_seq_one_letter_code
_entity_poly.pdbx_strand_id
1 'polypeptide(L)'
;MGVHFIVGLGEAEEEMVKAIQKAYDMGALTHLFSFFPEEGSLLENHSQPSIGTYRRIQLARYLINKGISKYENMRFDEKEKNRRFWSK
;
A
#
# COMPACT_ATOMS: atom_id res chain seq x y z
N MET A 1 17.16 5.74 -9.47
CA MET A 1 15.92 6.51 -9.26
C MET A 1 15.02 5.71 -8.33
N GLY A 2 14.24 6.39 -7.47
CA GLY A 2 13.36 5.72 -6.50
C GLY A 2 11.91 6.18 -6.64
N VAL A 3 10.96 5.28 -6.38
CA VAL A 3 9.53 5.56 -6.39
C VAL A 3 9.04 5.56 -4.94
N HIS A 4 8.37 6.63 -4.53
CA HIS A 4 7.78 6.73 -3.19
C HIS A 4 6.29 6.45 -3.28
N PHE A 5 5.83 5.48 -2.50
CA PHE A 5 4.43 5.10 -2.36
C PHE A 5 3.90 5.55 -1.00
N ILE A 6 2.64 5.98 -0.97
CA ILE A 6 1.92 6.33 0.25
C ILE A 6 0.71 5.40 0.35
N VAL A 7 0.60 4.69 1.46
CA VAL A 7 -0.53 3.80 1.75
C VAL A 7 -1.62 4.56 2.50
N GLY A 8 -2.88 4.38 2.11
CA GLY A 8 -4.04 4.93 2.80
C GLY A 8 -4.56 6.22 2.18
N LEU A 9 -4.53 6.31 0.85
CA LEU A 9 -5.19 7.37 0.07
C LEU A 9 -6.47 6.87 -0.64
N GLY A 10 -6.89 5.64 -0.36
CA GLY A 10 -8.11 5.01 -0.88
C GLY A 10 -7.87 3.87 -1.86
N GLU A 11 -6.61 3.52 -2.12
CA GLU A 11 -6.22 2.38 -2.94
C GLU A 11 -6.53 1.03 -2.26
N ALA A 12 -6.79 0.01 -3.07
CA ALA A 12 -6.82 -1.37 -2.59
C ALA A 12 -5.39 -1.91 -2.38
N GLU A 13 -5.22 -2.89 -1.48
CA GLU A 13 -3.92 -3.54 -1.25
C GLU A 13 -3.34 -4.13 -2.53
N GLU A 14 -4.19 -4.74 -3.35
CA GLU A 14 -3.80 -5.31 -4.64
C GLU A 14 -3.21 -4.25 -5.59
N GLU A 15 -3.84 -3.08 -5.68
CA GLU A 15 -3.40 -1.98 -6.55
C GLU A 15 -2.02 -1.46 -6.12
N MET A 16 -1.83 -1.29 -4.81
CA MET A 16 -0.55 -0.86 -4.24
C MET A 16 0.56 -1.89 -4.51
N VAL A 17 0.32 -3.18 -4.24
CA VAL A 17 1.32 -4.24 -4.44
C VAL A 17 1.66 -4.39 -5.93
N LYS A 18 0.67 -4.30 -6.83
CA LYS A 18 0.89 -4.32 -8.28
C LYS A 18 1.73 -3.14 -8.76
N ALA A 19 1.49 -1.94 -8.22
CA ALA A 19 2.28 -0.76 -8.54
C ALA A 19 3.74 -0.90 -8.06
N ILE A 20 3.95 -1.48 -6.87
CA ILE A 20 5.28 -1.79 -6.34
C ILE A 20 6.02 -2.78 -7.23
N GLN A 21 5.35 -3.87 -7.67
CA GLN A 21 5.94 -4.84 -8.61
C GLN A 21 6.37 -4.16 -9.91
N LYS A 22 5.50 -3.34 -10.50
CA LYS A 22 5.80 -2.61 -11.73
C LYS A 22 7.02 -1.69 -11.58
N ALA A 23 7.12 -0.96 -10.47
CA ALA A 23 8.27 -0.10 -10.19
C ALA A 23 9.56 -0.93 -10.04
N TYR A 24 9.50 -2.07 -9.35
CA TYR A 24 10.62 -2.98 -9.21
C TYR A 24 11.07 -3.57 -10.56
N ASP A 25 10.14 -3.98 -11.41
CA ASP A 25 10.43 -4.51 -12.75
C ASP A 25 11.08 -3.47 -13.67
N MET A 26 10.80 -2.19 -13.45
CA MET A 26 11.46 -1.06 -14.12
C MET A 26 12.86 -0.74 -13.54
N GLY A 27 13.35 -1.51 -12.57
CA GLY A 27 14.64 -1.31 -11.91
C GLY A 27 14.65 -0.19 -10.87
N ALA A 28 13.48 0.29 -10.43
CA ALA A 28 13.40 1.35 -9.43
C ALA A 28 13.39 0.80 -8.00
N LEU A 29 14.06 1.52 -7.09
CA LEU A 29 13.92 1.28 -5.66
C LEU A 29 12.59 1.84 -5.17
N THR A 30 11.81 1.05 -4.44
CA THR A 30 10.54 1.53 -3.89
C THR A 30 10.72 1.95 -2.43
N HIS A 31 10.07 3.01 -2.00
CA HIS A 31 9.92 3.44 -0.60
C HIS A 31 8.44 3.51 -0.25
N LEU A 32 8.10 3.26 1.01
CA LEU A 32 6.72 3.13 1.45
C LEU A 32 6.46 3.94 2.72
N PHE A 33 5.49 4.83 2.65
CA PHE A 33 5.02 5.65 3.76
C PHE A 33 3.58 5.31 4.09
N SER A 34 3.19 5.50 5.35
CA SER A 34 1.78 5.53 5.74
C SER A 34 1.27 6.95 5.55
N PHE A 35 0.08 7.10 5.01
CA PHE A 35 -0.61 8.38 5.04
C PHE A 35 -0.83 8.81 6.49
N PHE A 36 -0.64 10.11 6.74
CA PHE A 36 -0.85 10.76 8.02
C PHE A 36 -1.61 12.07 7.76
N PRO A 37 -2.86 12.22 8.25
CA PRO A 37 -3.61 13.45 8.09
C PRO A 37 -2.96 14.57 8.89
N GLU A 38 -2.66 15.68 8.23
CA GLU A 38 -2.15 16.90 8.86
C GLU A 38 -3.31 17.88 9.12
N GLU A 39 -3.33 18.49 10.31
CA GLU A 39 -4.32 19.49 10.71
C GLU A 39 -4.32 20.69 9.75
N GLY A 40 -5.51 21.11 9.29
CA GLY A 40 -5.65 22.21 8.33
C GLY A 40 -5.38 21.83 6.86
N SER A 41 -5.02 20.58 6.57
CA SER A 41 -4.89 20.09 5.19
C SER A 41 -6.24 19.71 4.59
N LEU A 42 -6.33 19.65 3.25
CA LEU A 42 -7.54 19.18 2.55
C LEU A 42 -7.95 17.74 2.94
N LEU A 43 -7.01 16.96 3.46
CA LEU A 43 -7.20 15.57 3.88
C LEU A 43 -7.12 15.39 5.40
N GLU A 44 -7.30 16.47 6.18
CA GLU A 44 -7.26 16.41 7.65
C GLU A 44 -8.25 15.40 8.24
N ASN A 45 -9.40 15.21 7.58
CA ASN A 45 -10.45 14.29 8.01
C ASN A 45 -10.34 12.90 7.35
N HIS A 46 -9.28 12.64 6.58
CA HIS A 46 -9.05 11.35 5.94
C HIS A 46 -8.45 10.36 6.96
N SER A 47 -8.97 9.13 6.98
CA SER A 47 -8.47 8.12 7.92
C SER A 47 -7.11 7.60 7.50
N GLN A 48 -6.24 7.37 8.48
CA GLN A 48 -5.01 6.59 8.27
C GLN A 48 -5.35 5.15 7.84
N PRO A 49 -4.43 4.47 7.10
CA PRO A 49 -4.62 3.06 6.81
C PRO A 49 -4.62 2.25 8.11
N SER A 50 -5.33 1.12 8.11
CA SER A 50 -5.25 0.19 9.24
C SER A 50 -3.82 -0.33 9.39
N ILE A 51 -3.40 -0.60 10.64
CA ILE A 51 -2.06 -1.18 10.90
C ILE A 51 -1.87 -2.53 10.18
N GLY A 52 -2.94 -3.30 10.02
CA GLY A 52 -2.94 -4.57 9.29
C GLY A 52 -2.64 -4.37 7.81
N THR A 53 -3.34 -3.44 7.18
CA THR A 53 -3.14 -3.06 5.78
C THR A 53 -1.72 -2.56 5.53
N TYR A 54 -1.25 -1.62 6.34
CA TYR A 54 0.09 -1.06 6.17
C TYR A 54 1.18 -2.13 6.31
N ARG A 55 1.07 -3.03 7.28
CA ARG A 55 2.03 -4.14 7.49
C ARG A 55 2.01 -5.18 6.36
N ARG A 56 0.83 -5.52 5.83
CA ARG A 56 0.73 -6.44 4.67
C ARG A 56 1.43 -5.87 3.44
N ILE A 57 1.21 -4.58 3.15
CA ILE A 57 1.88 -3.91 2.03
C ILE A 57 3.39 -3.78 2.28
N GLN A 58 3.81 -3.45 3.51
CA GLN A 58 5.24 -3.44 3.88
C GLN A 58 5.91 -4.79 3.61
N LEU A 59 5.26 -5.89 4.01
CA LEU A 59 5.76 -7.25 3.79
C LEU A 59 5.80 -7.60 2.29
N ALA A 60 4.73 -7.30 1.55
CA ALA A 60 4.68 -7.52 0.11
C ALA A 60 5.83 -6.78 -0.61
N ARG A 61 6.04 -5.49 -0.28
CA ARG A 61 7.16 -4.70 -0.80
C ARG A 61 8.51 -5.35 -0.49
N TYR A 62 8.72 -5.79 0.75
CA TYR A 62 9.97 -6.44 1.14
C TYR A 62 10.25 -7.68 0.29
N LEU A 63 9.25 -8.55 0.13
CA LEU A 63 9.38 -9.78 -0.65
C LEU A 63 9.70 -9.48 -2.13
N ILE A 64 9.04 -8.49 -2.72
CA ILE A 64 9.28 -8.06 -4.10
C ILE A 64 10.69 -7.46 -4.26
N ASN A 65 11.04 -6.46 -3.44
CA ASN A 65 12.34 -5.77 -3.55
C ASN A 65 13.54 -6.67 -3.27
N LYS A 66 13.35 -7.81 -2.59
CA LYS A 66 14.39 -8.81 -2.35
C LYS A 66 14.39 -9.94 -3.39
N GLY A 67 13.50 -9.90 -4.37
CA GLY A 67 13.33 -10.96 -5.36
C GLY A 67 12.88 -12.30 -4.77
N ILE A 68 12.31 -12.29 -3.57
CA ILE A 68 11.86 -13.51 -2.85
C ILE A 68 10.50 -13.98 -3.39
N SER A 69 9.64 -13.04 -3.76
CA SER A 69 8.32 -13.34 -4.34
C SER A 69 7.93 -12.25 -5.35
N LYS A 70 6.84 -12.49 -6.07
CA LYS A 70 6.25 -11.55 -7.02
C LYS A 70 4.77 -11.36 -6.74
N TYR A 71 4.18 -10.30 -7.27
CA TYR A 71 2.75 -10.02 -7.18
C TYR A 71 1.89 -11.23 -7.58
N GLU A 72 2.27 -11.98 -8.61
CA GLU A 72 1.50 -13.14 -9.12
C GLU A 72 1.40 -14.30 -8.11
N ASN A 73 2.30 -14.33 -7.12
CA ASN A 73 2.31 -15.35 -6.06
C ASN A 73 1.52 -14.91 -4.81
N MET A 74 0.91 -13.73 -4.82
CA MET A 74 0.13 -13.20 -3.70
C MET A 74 -1.37 -13.38 -3.97
N ARG A 75 -2.15 -13.53 -2.89
CA ARG A 75 -3.60 -13.65 -2.96
C ARG A 75 -4.24 -12.48 -2.23
N PHE A 76 -5.27 -11.92 -2.84
CA PHE A 76 -6.04 -10.81 -2.31
C PHE A 76 -7.49 -11.27 -2.18
N ASP A 77 -8.14 -10.92 -1.07
CA ASP A 77 -9.55 -11.26 -0.85
C ASP A 77 -10.42 -10.28 -1.65
N GLU A 78 -11.40 -10.79 -2.40
CA GLU A 78 -12.37 -9.98 -3.14
C GLU A 78 -13.13 -9.00 -2.23
N LYS A 79 -13.25 -9.31 -0.93
CA LYS A 79 -13.89 -8.44 0.06
C LYS A 79 -13.10 -7.18 0.40
N GLU A 80 -11.82 -7.07 0.05
CA GLU A 80 -11.04 -5.85 0.29
C GLU A 80 -11.29 -4.73 -0.74
N LYS A 81 -12.12 -4.96 -1.76
CA LYS A 81 -12.64 -3.87 -2.62
C LYS A 81 -13.66 -2.95 -1.93
N ASN A 82 -14.13 -3.29 -0.72
CA ASN A 82 -15.24 -2.59 -0.07
C ASN A 82 -15.19 -2.57 1.48
N ARG A 83 -14.03 -2.30 2.11
CA ARG A 83 -13.98 -2.16 3.58
C ARG A 83 -13.92 -0.71 4.02
N ARG A 84 -15.09 -0.08 3.92
CA ARG A 84 -15.48 1.12 4.65
C ARG A 84 -15.98 0.70 6.05
N PHE A 85 -15.75 1.59 7.03
CA PHE A 85 -16.40 1.68 8.35
C PHE A 85 -16.05 0.66 9.46
N TRP A 86 -15.52 1.20 10.56
CA TRP A 86 -16.09 0.99 11.89
C TRP A 86 -16.48 2.37 12.46
N SER A 87 -17.78 2.62 12.63
CA SER A 87 -18.26 3.49 13.70
C SER A 87 -18.34 2.63 14.96
N LYS A 88 -18.04 3.25 16.11
CA LYS A 88 -18.30 2.70 17.45
C LYS A 88 -19.72 2.17 17.58
#